data_AF-A0A914Z453-F1
#
_entry.id   AF-A0A914Z453-F1
#
_cell.length_a   1.000
_cell.length_b   1.000
_cell.length_c   1.000
_cell.angle_alpha   90.00
_cell.angle_beta   90.00
_cell.angle_gamma   90.00
#
_symmetry.space_group_name_H-M   'P 1'
#
loop_
_entity.id
_entity.type
_entity.pdbx_description
1 polymer ?
#
loop_
_entity_poly.entity_id
_entity_poly.type
_entity_poly.pdbx_seq_one_letter_code
_entity_poly.pdbx_strand_id
1 'polypeptide(L)'
;MEVFQCVEWHIIAAVNVTISTQTTTTTRILTLSEGHSAEVGKVKIALIDANVENTIPSVNQQFIATEKSVALLDEIGVKAAELVKCESSIVAETFMNCTLLADACRCLPADGTVACSCLENKVLLKLLNKNALPLKVHDHWLEPTADKSVIARLSAKPRLQVSVQGLMLRTVIDQNSCKAEMHKLSGCSNCPEGAIASFTCTTDYGNAEAHVLCENSVSFPLKCSQRGYLQNINLFFDTVNVDLNCDVKCPSNTGKVNVHGILHQSVLENPWSTRTAAEVRPTTSFFMPILHALKDFWQQSYLIMIITLVVAGILAIIVLKIIT
;
A
#
# COMPACT_ATOMS: atom_id res chain seq x y z
N MET A 1 -1.12 2.02 -14.93
CA MET A 1 -1.21 1.86 -13.46
C MET A 1 -0.89 3.21 -12.87
N GLU A 2 -1.54 3.57 -11.77
CA GLU A 2 -1.35 4.86 -11.11
C GLU A 2 -0.81 4.62 -9.71
N VAL A 3 0.25 5.33 -9.33
CA VAL A 3 0.82 5.25 -7.99
C VAL A 3 0.48 6.52 -7.25
N PHE A 4 -0.10 6.39 -6.06
CA PHE A 4 -0.54 7.52 -5.24
C PHE A 4 -0.18 7.28 -3.78
N GLN A 5 -0.22 8.34 -2.98
CA GLN A 5 0.15 8.30 -1.56
C GLN A 5 -0.93 8.95 -0.70
N CYS A 6 -1.19 8.37 0.47
CA CYS A 6 -2.08 8.95 1.47
C CYS A 6 -1.26 9.84 2.43
N VAL A 7 -1.36 11.15 2.24
CA VAL A 7 -0.64 12.17 3.05
C VAL A 7 -1.33 12.47 4.38
N GLU A 8 -2.64 12.21 4.46
CA GLU A 8 -3.44 12.47 5.66
C GLU A 8 -4.58 11.46 5.75
N TRP A 9 -4.98 11.14 6.99
CA TRP A 9 -6.11 10.28 7.29
C TRP A 9 -7.10 11.06 8.16
N HIS A 10 -8.38 11.08 7.76
CA HIS A 10 -9.45 11.70 8.55
C HIS A 10 -10.31 10.63 9.21
N ILE A 11 -10.51 10.75 10.52
CA ILE A 11 -11.31 9.80 11.29
C ILE A 11 -12.79 10.12 11.14
N ILE A 12 -13.55 9.10 10.74
CA ILE A 12 -14.99 9.17 10.56
C ILE A 12 -15.64 7.95 11.24
N ALA A 13 -16.61 8.20 12.12
CA ALA A 13 -17.38 7.17 12.79
C ALA A 13 -18.81 7.11 12.24
N ALA A 14 -19.26 5.91 11.85
CA ALA A 14 -20.65 5.64 11.53
C ALA A 14 -21.36 5.07 12.76
N VAL A 15 -22.31 5.81 13.32
CA VAL A 15 -23.03 5.47 14.55
C VAL A 15 -24.48 5.14 14.23
N ASN A 16 -24.91 3.92 14.54
CA ASN A 16 -26.31 3.52 14.43
C ASN A 16 -27.07 3.96 15.68
N VAL A 17 -28.06 4.83 15.50
CA VAL A 17 -28.89 5.39 16.57
C VAL A 17 -30.31 4.89 16.40
N THR A 18 -30.79 4.13 17.38
CA THR A 18 -32.17 3.65 17.42
C THR A 18 -32.93 4.40 18.50
N ILE A 19 -34.00 5.08 18.10
CA ILE A 19 -34.92 5.78 19.00
C ILE A 19 -36.22 4.99 19.03
N SER A 20 -36.56 4.46 20.20
CA SER A 20 -37.82 3.76 20.43
C SER A 20 -38.73 4.58 21.34
N THR A 21 -39.98 4.72 20.93
CA THR A 21 -41.09 5.31 21.69
C THR A 21 -42.16 4.23 21.87
N GLN A 22 -43.20 4.51 22.66
CA GLN A 22 -44.29 3.55 22.88
C GLN A 22 -44.98 3.09 21.58
N THR A 23 -44.90 3.89 20.50
CA THR A 23 -45.62 3.64 19.24
C THR A 23 -44.72 3.42 18.03
N THR A 24 -43.47 3.89 18.06
CA THR A 24 -42.58 3.85 16.90
C THR A 24 -41.14 3.59 17.28
N THR A 25 -40.43 2.82 16.45
CA THR A 25 -38.99 2.63 16.55
C THR A 25 -38.35 3.08 15.23
N THR A 26 -37.42 4.01 15.30
CA THR A 26 -36.70 4.54 14.14
C THR A 26 -35.20 4.35 14.34
N THR A 27 -34.53 3.79 13.33
CA THR A 27 -33.07 3.67 13.31
C THR A 27 -32.51 4.62 12.25
N ARG A 28 -31.47 5.38 12.62
CA ARG A 28 -30.72 6.24 11.69
C ARG A 28 -29.22 6.01 11.84
N ILE A 29 -28.50 6.10 10.75
CA ILE A 29 -27.04 6.08 10.74
C ILE A 29 -26.55 7.52 10.73
N LEU A 30 -25.73 7.88 11.71
CA LEU A 30 -25.08 9.18 11.80
C LEU A 30 -23.61 9.04 11.45
N THR A 31 -23.13 9.92 10.58
CA THR A 31 -21.70 10.03 10.28
C THR A 31 -21.14 11.18 11.12
N LEU A 32 -20.20 10.85 12.01
CA LEU A 32 -19.57 11.81 12.92
C LEU A 32 -18.08 11.91 12.60
N SER A 33 -17.57 13.13 12.58
CA SER A 33 -16.14 13.44 12.61
C SER A 33 -15.77 13.99 13.99
N GLU A 34 -14.49 13.92 14.36
CA GLU A 34 -14.02 14.43 15.65
C GLU A 34 -14.36 15.92 15.81
N GLY A 35 -14.83 16.29 17.00
CA GLY A 35 -15.26 17.64 17.33
C GLY A 35 -16.61 18.06 16.71
N HIS A 36 -17.24 17.21 15.89
CA HIS A 36 -18.53 17.49 15.27
C HIS A 36 -19.67 16.71 15.94
N SER A 37 -20.87 17.28 15.88
CA SER A 37 -22.08 16.71 16.46
C SER A 37 -23.19 16.57 15.43
N ALA A 38 -23.96 15.48 15.53
CA ALA A 38 -25.20 15.30 14.79
C ALA A 38 -26.39 15.19 15.75
N GLU A 39 -27.57 15.57 15.26
CA GLU A 39 -28.80 15.60 16.05
C GLU A 39 -29.86 14.67 15.46
N VAL A 40 -30.53 13.91 16.32
CA VAL A 40 -31.68 13.07 15.96
C VAL A 40 -32.78 13.30 16.99
N GLY A 41 -33.82 14.04 16.60
CA GLY A 41 -34.89 14.41 17.51
C GLY A 41 -34.38 15.31 18.64
N LYS A 42 -34.54 14.88 19.89
CA LYS A 42 -34.06 15.61 21.08
C LYS A 42 -32.68 15.16 21.57
N VAL A 43 -32.03 14.26 20.83
CA VAL A 43 -30.73 13.67 21.18
C VAL A 43 -29.66 14.26 20.27
N LYS A 44 -28.63 14.83 20.86
CA LYS A 44 -27.42 15.31 20.20
C LYS A 44 -26.27 14.39 20.55
N ILE A 45 -25.54 13.94 19.54
CA ILE A 45 -24.43 13.01 19.69
C ILE A 45 -23.20 13.63 19.03
N ALA A 46 -22.11 13.76 19.77
CA ALA A 46 -20.83 14.25 19.27
C ALA A 46 -19.75 13.18 19.45
N LEU A 47 -18.86 13.05 18.46
CA LEU A 47 -17.64 12.28 18.60
C LEU A 47 -16.59 13.19 19.22
N ILE A 48 -16.23 12.92 20.48
CA ILE A 48 -15.21 13.70 21.19
C ILE A 48 -13.82 13.28 20.73
N ASP A 49 -13.62 11.97 20.61
CA ASP A 49 -12.34 11.34 20.28
C ASP A 49 -12.62 9.89 19.89
N ALA A 50 -12.00 9.39 18.82
CA ALA A 50 -12.15 7.99 18.45
C ALA A 50 -11.36 7.03 19.35
N ASN A 51 -10.31 7.51 20.03
CA ASN A 51 -9.41 6.72 20.87
C ASN A 51 -9.07 5.37 20.22
N VAL A 52 -8.27 5.45 19.15
CA VAL A 52 -7.83 4.30 18.38
C VAL A 52 -6.74 3.59 19.18
N GLU A 53 -7.00 2.35 19.61
CA GLU A 53 -6.06 1.60 20.46
C GLU A 53 -4.81 1.16 19.68
N ASN A 54 -4.90 1.07 18.35
CA ASN A 54 -3.84 0.57 17.48
C ASN A 54 -3.27 1.68 16.58
N THR A 55 -2.11 1.42 15.99
CA THR A 55 -1.46 2.30 15.01
C THR A 55 -2.40 2.66 13.87
N ILE A 56 -2.69 3.95 13.74
CA ILE A 56 -3.26 4.57 12.54
C ILE A 56 -2.39 4.15 11.34
N PRO A 57 -2.95 3.89 10.15
CA PRO A 57 -2.16 3.61 8.96
C PRO A 57 -1.05 4.65 8.80
N SER A 58 0.15 4.18 8.46
CA SER A 58 1.31 5.07 8.40
C SER A 58 1.07 6.20 7.41
N VAL A 59 1.41 7.42 7.83
CA VAL A 59 1.41 8.59 6.95
C VAL A 59 2.40 8.32 5.81
N ASN A 60 2.03 8.67 4.58
CA ASN A 60 2.80 8.43 3.36
C ASN A 60 2.87 6.95 2.90
N GLN A 61 1.90 6.11 3.28
CA GLN A 61 1.71 4.83 2.60
C GLN A 61 1.42 5.05 1.11
N GLN A 62 2.11 4.27 0.27
CA GLN A 62 1.96 4.32 -1.17
C GLN A 62 1.12 3.14 -1.66
N PHE A 63 0.27 3.42 -2.63
CA PHE A 63 -0.65 2.48 -3.22
C PHE A 63 -0.49 2.50 -4.73
N ILE A 64 -0.83 1.38 -5.35
CA ILE A 64 -0.94 1.26 -6.80
C ILE A 64 -2.37 0.94 -7.19
N ALA A 65 -2.95 1.77 -8.03
CA ALA A 65 -4.27 1.58 -8.61
C ALA A 65 -4.19 1.12 -10.07
N THR A 66 -5.12 0.25 -10.42
CA THR A 66 -5.49 -0.10 -11.78
C THR A 66 -6.96 0.22 -11.99
N GLU A 67 -7.51 -0.12 -13.15
CA GLU A 67 -8.96 -0.02 -13.36
C GLU A 67 -9.75 -0.99 -12.50
N LYS A 68 -9.14 -2.11 -12.07
CA LYS A 68 -9.84 -3.23 -11.43
C LYS A 68 -9.53 -3.38 -9.95
N SER A 69 -8.38 -2.89 -9.50
CA SER A 69 -7.90 -3.12 -8.14
C SER A 69 -6.94 -2.03 -7.66
N VAL A 70 -6.89 -1.88 -6.35
CA VAL A 70 -5.89 -1.08 -5.63
C VAL A 70 -5.06 -2.04 -4.78
N ALA A 71 -3.76 -1.81 -4.65
CA ALA A 71 -2.87 -2.61 -3.81
C ALA A 71 -1.92 -1.74 -3.00
N LEU A 72 -1.50 -2.21 -1.82
CA LEU A 72 -0.49 -1.54 -1.00
C LEU A 72 0.92 -1.87 -1.51
N LEU A 73 1.75 -0.84 -1.70
CA LEU A 73 3.15 -1.01 -2.07
C LEU A 73 4.01 -1.19 -0.81
N ASP A 74 4.80 -2.26 -0.80
CA ASP A 74 5.91 -2.42 0.15
C ASP A 74 7.15 -1.65 -0.34
N GLU A 75 8.23 -1.64 0.46
CA GLU A 75 9.47 -0.91 0.12
C GLU A 75 10.03 -1.29 -1.27
N ILE A 76 9.85 -2.55 -1.66
CA ILE A 76 10.30 -3.10 -2.94
C ILE A 76 9.41 -2.59 -4.07
N GLY A 77 8.10 -2.57 -3.86
CA GLY A 77 7.11 -2.02 -4.76
C GLY A 77 7.29 -0.52 -5.00
N VAL A 78 7.60 0.24 -3.95
CA VAL A 78 7.95 1.66 -4.06
C VAL A 78 9.15 1.82 -5.00
N LYS A 79 10.26 1.14 -4.72
CA LYS A 79 11.47 1.17 -5.57
C LYS A 79 11.17 0.75 -7.01
N ALA A 80 10.34 -0.28 -7.21
CA ALA A 80 9.96 -0.75 -8.54
C ALA A 80 9.09 0.27 -9.29
N ALA A 81 8.21 1.01 -8.59
CA ALA A 81 7.44 2.11 -9.15
C ALA A 81 8.31 3.31 -9.54
N GLU A 82 9.49 3.46 -8.94
CA GLU A 82 10.41 4.55 -9.28
C GLU A 82 11.26 4.31 -10.52
N LEU A 83 11.37 3.06 -10.98
CA LEU A 83 12.18 2.71 -12.15
C LEU A 83 11.71 3.41 -13.42
N VAL A 84 10.40 3.59 -13.57
CA VAL A 84 9.78 4.28 -14.71
C VAL A 84 8.62 5.13 -14.19
N LYS A 85 8.75 6.46 -14.32
CA LYS A 85 7.68 7.40 -13.96
C LYS A 85 7.20 8.15 -15.19
N CYS A 86 5.89 8.22 -15.36
CA CYS A 86 5.23 8.94 -16.43
C CYS A 86 4.25 9.93 -15.80
N GLU A 87 4.11 11.12 -16.38
CA GLU A 87 3.27 12.19 -15.82
C GLU A 87 1.78 11.89 -15.91
N SER A 88 1.35 11.15 -16.94
CA SER A 88 -0.06 10.80 -17.15
C SER A 88 -0.22 9.42 -17.77
N SER A 89 -1.44 8.87 -17.70
CA SER A 89 -1.78 7.59 -18.34
C SER A 89 -1.54 7.61 -19.85
N ILE A 90 -1.86 8.71 -20.52
CA ILE A 90 -1.69 8.87 -21.98
C ILE A 90 -0.20 8.82 -22.37
N VAL A 91 0.64 9.48 -21.57
CA VAL A 91 2.10 9.46 -21.74
C VAL A 91 2.67 8.07 -21.47
N ALA A 92 2.13 7.36 -20.49
CA ALA A 92 2.56 5.99 -20.18
C ALA A 92 2.24 4.99 -21.31
N GLU A 93 1.08 5.13 -21.97
CA GLU A 93 0.67 4.26 -23.09
C GLU A 93 1.54 4.45 -24.33
N THR A 94 1.93 5.69 -24.61
CA THR A 94 2.79 6.04 -25.75
C THR A 94 4.28 5.95 -25.43
N PHE A 95 4.62 5.78 -24.15
CA PHE A 95 5.98 5.80 -23.61
C PHE A 95 6.78 7.05 -24.00
N MET A 96 6.10 8.17 -24.22
CA MET A 96 6.71 9.41 -24.73
C MET A 96 7.06 10.36 -23.59
N ASN A 97 8.35 10.62 -23.32
CA ASN A 97 8.83 11.43 -22.19
C ASN A 97 8.60 10.82 -20.78
N CYS A 98 8.52 9.50 -20.67
CA CYS A 98 8.64 8.87 -19.35
C CYS A 98 10.08 8.98 -18.83
N THR A 99 10.23 9.24 -17.53
CA THR A 99 11.53 9.29 -16.85
C THR A 99 11.93 7.87 -16.46
N LEU A 100 13.06 7.42 -16.99
CA LEU A 100 13.66 6.12 -16.67
C LEU A 100 14.86 6.33 -15.73
N LEU A 101 14.92 5.58 -14.63
CA LEU A 101 16.10 5.58 -13.78
C LEU A 101 17.29 4.96 -14.52
N ALA A 102 18.49 5.53 -14.40
CA ALA A 102 19.67 5.09 -15.15
C ALA A 102 20.03 3.60 -14.94
N ASP A 103 19.71 3.04 -13.77
CA ASP A 103 19.97 1.62 -13.45
C ASP A 103 18.82 0.67 -13.82
N ALA A 104 17.71 1.18 -14.35
CA ALA A 104 16.55 0.36 -14.72
C ALA A 104 16.86 -0.59 -15.89
N CYS A 105 17.74 -0.16 -16.80
CA CYS A 105 18.20 -0.92 -17.96
C CYS A 105 19.71 -0.83 -18.11
N ARG A 106 20.36 -1.98 -18.33
CA ARG A 106 21.79 -2.06 -18.67
C ARG A 106 21.95 -2.49 -20.11
N CYS A 107 22.56 -1.65 -20.92
CA CYS A 107 22.87 -1.96 -22.31
C CYS A 107 24.36 -2.23 -22.46
N LEU A 108 24.70 -3.38 -23.03
CA LEU A 108 26.07 -3.77 -23.33
C LEU A 108 26.24 -3.84 -24.86
N PRO A 109 27.39 -3.38 -25.38
CA PRO A 109 27.71 -3.59 -26.78
C PRO A 109 27.88 -5.10 -27.05
N ALA A 110 27.28 -5.58 -28.14
CA ALA A 110 27.44 -6.92 -28.68
C ALA A 110 27.77 -6.80 -30.18
N ASP A 111 28.34 -7.83 -30.80
CA ASP A 111 28.85 -7.74 -32.18
C ASP A 111 27.76 -7.28 -33.18
N GLY A 112 27.82 -6.00 -33.58
CA GLY A 112 26.86 -5.37 -34.48
C GLY A 112 25.48 -5.08 -33.87
N THR A 113 25.27 -5.33 -32.58
CA THR A 113 24.00 -5.15 -31.87
C THR A 113 24.20 -4.52 -30.49
N VAL A 114 23.13 -4.04 -29.88
CA VAL A 114 23.15 -3.62 -28.48
C VAL A 114 22.24 -4.56 -27.72
N ALA A 115 22.80 -5.26 -26.74
CA ALA A 115 22.04 -6.13 -25.85
C ALA A 115 21.63 -5.32 -24.62
N CYS A 116 20.35 -5.00 -24.50
CA CYS A 116 19.80 -4.30 -23.34
C CYS A 116 19.09 -5.28 -22.42
N SER A 117 19.44 -5.22 -21.14
CA SER A 117 18.79 -5.99 -20.09
C SER A 117 18.13 -5.06 -19.09
N CYS A 118 16.81 -5.06 -19.09
CA CYS A 118 15.99 -4.28 -18.18
C CYS A 118 15.49 -5.13 -17.02
N LEU A 119 15.33 -4.52 -15.85
CA LEU A 119 14.62 -5.15 -14.74
C LEU A 119 13.17 -5.36 -15.15
N GLU A 120 12.70 -6.62 -15.13
CA GLU A 120 11.28 -6.87 -15.38
C GLU A 120 10.45 -6.29 -14.25
N ASN A 121 9.57 -5.34 -14.57
CA ASN A 121 8.60 -4.87 -13.61
C ASN A 121 7.41 -5.83 -13.45
N LYS A 122 7.69 -7.14 -13.36
CA LYS A 122 6.72 -8.12 -12.85
C LYS A 122 6.54 -7.97 -11.34
N VAL A 123 7.42 -7.24 -10.66
CA VAL A 123 7.33 -6.94 -9.24
C VAL A 123 6.01 -6.23 -8.93
N LEU A 124 5.68 -5.14 -9.63
CA LEU A 124 4.41 -4.44 -9.41
C LEU A 124 3.20 -5.33 -9.69
N LEU A 125 3.23 -6.15 -10.75
CA LEU A 125 2.15 -7.10 -11.05
C LEU A 125 2.00 -8.18 -9.96
N LYS A 126 3.12 -8.71 -9.44
CA LYS A 126 3.11 -9.68 -8.34
C LYS A 126 2.58 -9.06 -7.06
N LEU A 127 2.98 -7.83 -6.74
CA LEU A 127 2.48 -7.08 -5.58
C LEU A 127 1.00 -6.75 -5.74
N LEU A 128 0.54 -6.44 -6.95
CA LEU A 128 -0.87 -6.23 -7.23
C LEU A 128 -1.71 -7.46 -6.92
N ASN A 129 -1.16 -8.67 -7.12
CA ASN A 129 -1.84 -9.92 -6.78
C ASN A 129 -1.70 -10.27 -5.28
N LYS A 130 -0.55 -9.97 -4.67
CA LYS A 130 -0.27 -10.33 -3.28
C LYS A 130 -0.92 -9.38 -2.27
N ASN A 131 -0.85 -8.08 -2.54
CA ASN A 131 -1.23 -7.00 -1.62
C ASN A 131 -2.47 -6.24 -2.12
N ALA A 132 -3.31 -6.89 -2.94
CA ALA A 132 -4.58 -6.31 -3.38
C ALA A 132 -5.47 -5.98 -2.18
N LEU A 133 -6.13 -4.83 -2.23
CA LEU A 133 -7.18 -4.50 -1.27
C LEU A 133 -8.48 -5.27 -1.62
N PRO A 134 -9.26 -5.72 -0.63
CA PRO A 134 -9.11 -5.45 0.80
C PRO A 134 -7.96 -6.23 1.46
N LEU A 135 -7.12 -5.53 2.22
CA LEU A 135 -5.94 -6.10 2.86
C LEU A 135 -5.91 -5.72 4.34
N LYS A 136 -5.70 -6.71 5.22
CA LYS A 136 -5.45 -6.44 6.63
C LYS A 136 -3.99 -6.07 6.83
N VAL A 137 -3.74 -4.89 7.38
CA VAL A 137 -2.39 -4.37 7.67
C VAL A 137 -2.35 -4.07 9.16
N HIS A 138 -1.50 -4.80 9.89
CA HIS A 138 -1.55 -4.81 11.36
C HIS A 138 -2.98 -5.13 11.84
N ASP A 139 -3.63 -4.19 12.55
CA ASP A 139 -4.95 -4.37 13.15
C ASP A 139 -6.09 -3.62 12.44
N HIS A 140 -5.83 -3.07 11.24
CA HIS A 140 -6.86 -2.41 10.45
C HIS A 140 -7.00 -3.04 9.06
N TRP A 141 -8.21 -2.97 8.51
CA TRP A 141 -8.46 -3.35 7.13
C TRP A 141 -8.36 -2.12 6.24
N LEU A 142 -7.57 -2.21 5.18
CA LEU A 142 -7.57 -1.25 4.09
C LEU A 142 -8.54 -1.75 3.02
N GLU A 143 -9.51 -0.94 2.65
CA GLU A 143 -10.50 -1.26 1.62
C GLU A 143 -10.46 -0.20 0.51
N PRO A 144 -10.62 -0.59 -0.76
CA PRO A 144 -10.72 0.36 -1.85
C PRO A 144 -12.12 0.94 -1.91
N THR A 145 -12.23 2.20 -2.31
CA THR A 145 -13.51 2.83 -2.63
C THR A 145 -13.76 2.80 -4.14
N ALA A 146 -14.97 3.17 -4.57
CA ALA A 146 -15.33 3.24 -5.99
C ALA A 146 -14.52 4.30 -6.76
N ASP A 147 -14.09 5.36 -6.09
CA ASP A 147 -13.24 6.45 -6.61
C ASP A 147 -11.74 6.14 -6.51
N LYS A 148 -11.36 4.88 -6.21
CA LYS A 148 -9.96 4.43 -6.04
C LYS A 148 -9.21 5.10 -4.89
N SER A 149 -9.92 5.75 -3.98
CA SER A 149 -9.36 6.12 -2.67
C SER A 149 -9.35 4.90 -1.74
N VAL A 150 -8.69 5.04 -0.59
CA VAL A 150 -8.50 3.96 0.37
C VAL A 150 -9.13 4.35 1.69
N ILE A 151 -9.94 3.47 2.26
CA ILE A 151 -10.48 3.62 3.62
C ILE A 151 -9.82 2.62 4.56
N ALA A 152 -9.55 3.05 5.78
CA ALA A 152 -9.06 2.18 6.84
C ALA A 152 -10.18 1.89 7.85
N ARG A 153 -10.50 0.62 8.05
CA ARG A 153 -11.40 0.16 9.12
C ARG A 153 -10.60 -0.08 10.37
N LEU A 154 -10.74 0.83 11.32
CA LEU A 154 -10.04 0.80 12.60
C LEU A 154 -10.88 0.11 13.66
N SER A 155 -10.20 -0.61 14.55
CA SER A 155 -10.76 -1.00 15.85
C SER A 155 -10.44 0.12 16.84
N ALA A 156 -11.48 0.74 17.42
CA ALA A 156 -11.34 1.94 18.24
C ALA A 156 -12.36 1.92 19.39
N LYS A 157 -12.08 2.66 20.47
CA LYS A 157 -12.99 2.82 21.61
C LYS A 157 -13.49 4.27 21.67
N PRO A 158 -14.42 4.66 20.78
CA PRO A 158 -14.79 6.05 20.63
C PRO A 158 -15.46 6.59 21.90
N ARG A 159 -15.08 7.81 22.27
CA ARG A 159 -15.75 8.58 23.30
C ARG A 159 -16.81 9.44 22.65
N LEU A 160 -18.06 9.09 22.92
CA LEU A 160 -19.23 9.84 22.46
C LEU A 160 -19.76 10.71 23.60
N GLN A 161 -20.10 11.95 23.27
CA GLN A 161 -20.90 12.81 24.14
C GLN A 161 -22.34 12.77 23.68
N VAL A 162 -23.24 12.33 24.56
CA VAL A 162 -24.68 12.32 24.33
C VAL A 162 -25.32 13.40 25.20
N SER A 163 -25.97 14.36 24.55
CA SER A 163 -26.76 15.40 25.21
C SER A 163 -28.23 15.24 24.83
N VAL A 164 -29.12 15.39 25.80
CA VAL A 164 -30.56 15.23 25.57
C VAL A 164 -31.30 16.44 26.11
N GLN A 165 -32.17 17.03 25.28
CA GLN A 165 -32.87 18.25 25.65
C GLN A 165 -34.27 17.96 26.21
N GLY A 166 -34.53 18.40 27.44
CA GLY A 166 -35.85 18.29 28.06
C GLY A 166 -36.29 16.86 28.38
N LEU A 167 -35.34 15.95 28.60
CA LEU A 167 -35.56 14.56 29.02
C LEU A 167 -34.60 14.21 30.17
N MET A 168 -34.98 13.24 31.01
CA MET A 168 -34.11 12.69 32.06
C MET A 168 -33.35 11.48 31.53
N LEU A 169 -32.03 11.49 31.70
CA LEU A 169 -31.18 10.36 31.35
C LEU A 169 -31.17 9.31 32.47
N ARG A 170 -31.39 8.05 32.09
CA ARG A 170 -31.16 6.89 32.94
C ARG A 170 -30.33 5.88 32.17
N THR A 171 -29.15 5.58 32.67
CA THR A 171 -28.29 4.54 32.09
C THR A 171 -28.76 3.17 32.54
N VAL A 172 -28.89 2.25 31.58
CA VAL A 172 -29.12 0.82 31.84
C VAL A 172 -27.92 0.09 31.25
N ILE A 173 -27.28 -0.74 32.06
CA ILE A 173 -26.13 -1.55 31.65
C ILE A 173 -26.59 -3.00 31.73
N ASP A 174 -26.52 -3.70 30.60
CA ASP A 174 -26.80 -5.13 30.55
C ASP A 174 -25.65 -5.89 31.20
N GLN A 175 -25.92 -6.57 32.32
CA GLN A 175 -24.92 -7.33 33.09
C GLN A 175 -24.75 -8.73 32.50
N ASN A 176 -24.16 -8.80 31.32
CA ASN A 176 -23.99 -10.06 30.60
C ASN A 176 -22.74 -10.81 31.07
N SER A 177 -22.84 -12.13 31.12
CA SER A 177 -21.74 -13.05 31.41
C SER A 177 -21.27 -13.70 30.13
N CYS A 178 -19.95 -13.79 29.91
CA CYS A 178 -19.39 -14.35 28.70
C CYS A 178 -18.47 -15.54 28.97
N LYS A 179 -18.38 -16.44 27.98
CA LYS A 179 -17.43 -17.55 27.95
C LYS A 179 -16.78 -17.63 26.57
N ALA A 180 -15.46 -17.64 26.52
CA ALA A 180 -14.71 -17.82 25.28
C ALA A 180 -13.99 -19.16 25.25
N GLU A 181 -13.95 -19.78 24.08
CA GLU A 181 -13.26 -21.04 23.82
C GLU A 181 -12.41 -20.90 22.56
N MET A 182 -11.16 -21.35 22.63
CA MET A 182 -10.24 -21.36 21.49
C MET A 182 -10.34 -22.69 20.74
N HIS A 183 -10.28 -22.64 19.40
CA HIS A 183 -10.31 -23.81 18.54
C HIS A 183 -8.98 -24.09 17.86
N LYS A 184 -8.35 -23.07 17.26
CA LYS A 184 -7.16 -23.25 16.42
C LYS A 184 -6.34 -21.98 16.36
N LEU A 185 -5.02 -22.11 16.29
CA LEU A 185 -4.09 -21.06 15.89
C LEU A 185 -3.29 -21.55 14.68
N SER A 186 -3.25 -20.76 13.60
CA SER A 186 -2.45 -21.07 12.42
C SER A 186 -2.01 -19.82 11.67
N GLY A 187 -0.77 -19.81 11.20
CA GLY A 187 -0.20 -18.73 10.41
C GLY A 187 1.32 -18.72 10.57
N CYS A 188 1.89 -17.52 10.56
CA CYS A 188 3.34 -17.35 10.67
C CYS A 188 3.76 -16.48 11.86
N SER A 189 4.97 -16.76 12.35
CA SER A 189 5.67 -15.92 13.33
C SER A 189 6.59 -14.94 12.58
N ASN A 190 6.71 -13.72 13.11
CA ASN A 190 7.57 -12.67 12.55
C ASN A 190 7.25 -12.32 11.09
N CYS A 191 5.95 -12.28 10.75
CA CYS A 191 5.46 -11.97 9.40
C CYS A 191 4.36 -10.90 9.44
N PRO A 192 4.23 -10.08 8.39
CA PRO A 192 3.14 -9.10 8.28
C PRO A 192 1.75 -9.72 8.22
N GLU A 193 1.62 -10.96 7.72
CA GLU A 193 0.35 -11.66 7.63
C GLU A 193 -0.18 -12.09 9.01
N GLY A 194 0.71 -12.33 9.97
CA GLY A 194 0.40 -12.77 11.33
C GLY A 194 -0.14 -14.21 11.42
N ALA A 195 -0.81 -14.50 12.54
CA ALA A 195 -1.45 -15.77 12.83
C ALA A 195 -2.94 -15.60 13.10
N ILE A 196 -3.74 -16.50 12.53
CA ILE A 196 -5.19 -16.50 12.69
C ILE A 196 -5.55 -17.45 13.83
N ALA A 197 -6.16 -16.89 14.88
CA ALA A 197 -6.72 -17.58 16.02
C ALA A 197 -8.25 -17.66 15.90
N SER A 198 -8.79 -18.88 15.93
CA SER A 198 -10.21 -19.15 15.87
C SER A 198 -10.80 -19.31 17.27
N PHE A 199 -11.83 -18.54 17.60
CA PHE A 199 -12.54 -18.57 18.87
C PHE A 199 -14.04 -18.75 18.69
N THR A 200 -14.71 -19.22 19.73
CA THR A 200 -16.17 -19.08 19.89
C THR A 200 -16.43 -18.36 21.21
N CYS A 201 -17.25 -17.32 21.18
CA CYS A 201 -17.70 -16.64 22.40
C CYS A 201 -19.22 -16.74 22.57
N THR A 202 -19.64 -17.18 23.76
CA THR A 202 -21.05 -17.26 24.15
C THR A 202 -21.37 -16.25 25.26
N THR A 203 -22.61 -15.77 25.29
CA THR A 203 -23.15 -14.89 26.34
C THR A 203 -24.48 -15.45 26.86
N ASP A 204 -24.80 -15.19 28.12
CA ASP A 204 -26.07 -15.58 28.75
C ASP A 204 -27.28 -14.80 28.19
N TYR A 205 -27.07 -13.53 27.86
CA TYR A 205 -28.11 -12.65 27.34
C TYR A 205 -27.67 -11.86 26.10
N GLY A 206 -28.58 -11.73 25.14
CA GLY A 206 -28.45 -10.88 23.96
C GLY A 206 -27.16 -11.08 23.15
N ASN A 207 -26.54 -9.95 22.79
CA ASN A 207 -25.19 -9.89 22.24
C ASN A 207 -24.32 -9.11 23.23
N ALA A 208 -23.10 -9.57 23.44
CA ALA A 208 -22.13 -8.92 24.32
C ALA A 208 -20.78 -8.80 23.62
N GLU A 209 -19.91 -7.94 24.15
CA GLU A 209 -18.50 -7.86 23.73
C GLU A 209 -17.62 -8.20 24.93
N ALA A 210 -16.78 -9.22 24.78
CA ALA A 210 -15.80 -9.63 25.78
C ALA A 210 -14.43 -9.08 25.42
N HIS A 211 -13.68 -8.59 26.40
CA HIS A 211 -12.29 -8.17 26.22
C HIS A 211 -11.34 -9.25 26.73
N VAL A 212 -10.51 -9.80 25.83
CA VAL A 212 -9.50 -10.78 26.16
C VAL A 212 -8.17 -10.07 26.42
N LEU A 213 -7.54 -10.38 27.55
CA LEU A 213 -6.27 -9.82 28.01
C LEU A 213 -5.31 -10.96 28.31
N CYS A 214 -4.25 -11.09 27.51
CA CYS A 214 -3.24 -12.13 27.69
C CYS A 214 -1.98 -11.60 28.37
N GLU A 215 -1.18 -12.53 28.88
CA GLU A 215 0.21 -12.28 29.22
C GLU A 215 0.96 -11.79 27.95
N ASN A 216 1.91 -10.86 28.08
CA ASN A 216 2.65 -10.19 26.98
C ASN A 216 1.89 -9.11 26.17
N SER A 217 0.93 -8.40 26.79
CA SER A 217 0.26 -7.23 26.20
C SER A 217 -0.59 -7.52 24.96
N VAL A 218 -0.87 -8.80 24.66
CA VAL A 218 -1.83 -9.17 23.61
C VAL A 218 -3.24 -8.96 24.17
N SER A 219 -4.02 -8.10 23.52
CA SER A 219 -5.41 -7.87 23.90
C SER A 219 -6.30 -7.72 22.68
N PHE A 220 -7.51 -8.29 22.73
CA PHE A 220 -8.44 -8.23 21.60
C PHE A 220 -9.90 -8.40 22.07
N PRO A 221 -10.86 -7.80 21.34
CA PRO A 221 -12.27 -8.01 21.60
C PRO A 221 -12.80 -9.30 20.96
N LEU A 222 -13.79 -9.93 21.58
CA LEU A 222 -14.59 -11.03 21.05
C LEU A 222 -16.07 -10.66 21.09
N LYS A 223 -16.80 -10.90 19.98
CA LYS A 223 -18.24 -10.67 19.94
C LYS A 223 -18.96 -11.93 20.40
N CYS A 224 -19.79 -11.84 21.41
CA CYS A 224 -20.45 -12.98 22.03
C CYS A 224 -21.93 -12.96 21.66
N SER A 225 -22.49 -14.13 21.34
CA SER A 225 -23.92 -14.32 21.15
C SER A 225 -24.40 -15.54 21.91
N GLN A 226 -25.70 -15.66 22.17
CA GLN A 226 -26.23 -16.81 22.93
C GLN A 226 -25.94 -18.17 22.29
N ARG A 227 -25.87 -18.23 20.95
CA ARG A 227 -25.53 -19.46 20.23
C ARG A 227 -24.01 -19.68 20.10
N GLY A 228 -23.23 -18.61 20.23
CA GLY A 228 -21.84 -18.58 19.81
C GLY A 228 -21.70 -18.69 18.30
N TYR A 229 -20.64 -18.10 17.76
CA TYR A 229 -20.22 -18.33 16.39
C TYR A 229 -18.71 -18.29 16.31
N LEU A 230 -18.18 -19.02 15.33
CA LEU A 230 -16.75 -19.08 15.07
C LEU A 230 -16.27 -17.72 14.55
N GLN A 231 -15.25 -17.18 15.20
CA GLN A 231 -14.64 -15.91 14.88
C GLN A 231 -13.14 -16.09 14.70
N ASN A 232 -12.59 -15.47 13.67
CA ASN A 232 -11.17 -15.51 13.37
C ASN A 232 -10.55 -14.16 13.71
N ILE A 233 -9.61 -14.17 14.66
CA ILE A 233 -8.86 -13.00 15.11
C ILE A 233 -7.43 -13.13 14.58
N ASN A 234 -6.91 -12.06 13.99
CA ASN A 234 -5.49 -12.04 13.61
C ASN A 234 -4.67 -11.55 14.79
N LEU A 235 -3.62 -12.27 15.13
CA LEU A 235 -2.70 -11.99 16.23
C LEU A 235 -1.27 -12.05 15.70
N PHE A 236 -0.39 -11.24 16.27
CA PHE A 236 1.00 -11.15 15.87
C PHE A 236 1.90 -11.76 16.94
N PHE A 237 2.78 -12.66 16.51
CA PHE A 237 3.71 -13.35 17.39
C PHE A 237 5.13 -13.28 16.82
N ASP A 238 6.08 -13.07 17.71
CA ASP A 238 7.53 -13.11 17.46
C ASP A 238 8.12 -14.52 17.64
N THR A 239 7.35 -15.42 18.24
CA THR A 239 7.75 -16.78 18.61
C THR A 239 6.95 -17.83 17.82
N VAL A 240 7.61 -18.96 17.55
CA VAL A 240 7.03 -20.10 16.81
C VAL A 240 6.06 -20.90 17.68
N ASN A 241 6.39 -21.08 18.96
CA ASN A 241 5.56 -21.81 19.91
C ASN A 241 4.81 -20.82 20.79
N VAL A 242 3.49 -20.78 20.65
CA VAL A 242 2.61 -19.88 21.39
C VAL A 242 1.86 -20.69 22.44
N ASP A 243 1.93 -20.25 23.69
CA ASP A 243 1.11 -20.75 24.81
C ASP A 243 0.91 -19.58 25.79
N LEU A 244 -0.28 -18.99 25.78
CA LEU A 244 -0.62 -17.79 26.54
C LEU A 244 -1.89 -18.02 27.35
N ASN A 245 -1.84 -17.72 28.64
CA ASN A 245 -3.04 -17.65 29.46
C ASN A 245 -3.64 -16.25 29.38
N CYS A 246 -4.95 -16.18 29.13
CA CYS A 246 -5.66 -14.93 28.96
C CYS A 246 -6.92 -14.86 29.82
N ASP A 247 -7.20 -13.68 30.35
CA ASP A 247 -8.43 -13.36 31.06
C ASP A 247 -9.47 -12.79 30.09
N VAL A 248 -10.70 -13.30 30.16
CA VAL A 248 -11.83 -12.89 29.33
C VAL A 248 -12.77 -12.06 30.21
N LYS A 249 -12.79 -10.75 30.02
CA LYS A 249 -13.59 -9.84 30.84
C LYS A 249 -14.91 -9.49 30.15
N CYS A 250 -16.00 -9.70 30.87
CA CYS A 250 -17.33 -9.20 30.57
C CYS A 250 -17.91 -8.42 31.76
N PRO A 251 -19.00 -7.66 31.58
CA PRO A 251 -19.55 -6.82 32.64
C PRO A 251 -19.87 -7.56 33.95
N SER A 252 -20.31 -8.82 33.85
CA SER A 252 -20.72 -9.64 35.01
C SER A 252 -19.63 -10.59 35.51
N ASN A 253 -18.70 -11.04 34.65
CA ASN A 253 -17.72 -12.08 34.99
C ASN A 253 -16.34 -11.87 34.34
N THR A 254 -15.33 -12.50 34.95
CA THR A 254 -14.01 -12.68 34.33
C THR A 254 -13.74 -14.18 34.19
N GLY A 255 -13.65 -14.66 32.95
CA GLY A 255 -13.28 -16.04 32.60
C GLY A 255 -11.80 -16.16 32.24
N LYS A 256 -11.37 -17.38 31.91
CA LYS A 256 -10.01 -17.67 31.41
C LYS A 256 -10.06 -18.45 30.12
N VAL A 257 -9.14 -18.16 29.21
CA VAL A 257 -8.92 -18.89 27.96
C VAL A 257 -7.43 -19.03 27.73
N ASN A 258 -6.98 -20.19 27.24
CA ASN A 258 -5.60 -20.40 26.85
C ASN A 258 -5.49 -20.31 25.33
N VAL A 259 -4.55 -19.49 24.84
CA VAL A 259 -4.21 -19.32 23.43
C VAL A 259 -2.93 -20.09 23.12
N HIS A 260 -3.04 -21.20 22.40
CA HIS A 260 -1.89 -22.05 22.07
C HIS A 260 -1.84 -22.50 20.61
N GLY A 261 -0.62 -22.76 20.11
CA GLY A 261 -0.39 -23.34 18.80
C GLY A 261 1.05 -23.19 18.31
N ILE A 262 1.35 -23.81 17.17
CA ILE A 262 2.67 -23.78 16.53
C ILE A 262 2.55 -23.06 15.18
N LEU A 263 3.37 -22.03 14.98
CA LEU A 263 3.41 -21.18 13.79
C LEU A 263 4.55 -21.57 12.86
N HIS A 264 4.46 -21.15 11.59
CA HIS A 264 5.56 -21.33 10.64
C HIS A 264 6.44 -20.07 10.61
N GLN A 265 7.75 -20.23 10.50
CA GLN A 265 8.66 -19.10 10.36
C GLN A 265 8.68 -18.60 8.92
N SER A 266 8.47 -17.29 8.71
CA SER A 266 8.59 -16.68 7.38
C SER A 266 10.06 -16.57 6.96
N VAL A 267 10.36 -16.92 5.70
CA VAL A 267 11.67 -16.68 5.07
C VAL A 267 11.48 -15.59 4.03
N LEU A 268 12.29 -14.53 4.11
CA LEU A 268 12.26 -13.43 3.15
C LEU A 268 12.89 -13.89 1.82
N GLU A 269 12.07 -14.13 0.79
CA GLU A 269 12.56 -14.36 -0.57
C GLU A 269 13.03 -13.04 -1.21
N ASN A 270 14.15 -13.07 -1.95
CA ASN A 270 14.66 -11.91 -2.71
C ASN A 270 13.93 -11.79 -4.07
N PRO A 271 13.11 -10.74 -4.31
CA PRO A 271 12.30 -10.64 -5.52
C PRO A 271 13.05 -10.11 -6.76
N TRP A 272 14.33 -9.71 -6.64
CA TRP A 272 15.09 -9.05 -7.71
C TRP A 272 15.80 -9.99 -8.70
N SER A 273 15.48 -11.29 -8.70
CA SER A 273 16.32 -12.30 -9.37
C SER A 273 16.12 -12.46 -10.88
N THR A 274 15.18 -11.74 -11.53
CA THR A 274 14.84 -11.96 -12.94
C THR A 274 15.05 -10.70 -13.79
N ARG A 275 15.93 -10.78 -14.79
CA ARG A 275 16.14 -9.75 -15.82
C ARG A 275 15.76 -10.33 -17.20
N THR A 276 15.04 -9.59 -18.03
CA THR A 276 14.91 -9.96 -19.45
C THR A 276 16.08 -9.37 -20.22
N ALA A 277 16.59 -10.12 -21.20
CA ALA A 277 17.51 -9.61 -22.20
C ALA A 277 16.73 -9.41 -23.50
N ALA A 278 16.92 -8.25 -24.14
CA ALA A 278 16.43 -7.96 -25.47
C ALA A 278 17.62 -7.54 -26.34
N GLU A 279 17.76 -8.18 -27.50
CA GLU A 279 18.71 -7.78 -28.53
C GLU A 279 18.07 -6.72 -29.41
N VAL A 280 18.64 -5.52 -29.40
CA VAL A 280 18.22 -4.44 -30.29
C VAL A 280 19.19 -4.41 -31.46
N ARG A 281 18.68 -4.70 -32.65
CA ARG A 281 19.41 -4.42 -33.89
C ARG A 281 19.32 -2.92 -34.16
N PRO A 282 20.45 -2.20 -34.28
CA PRO A 282 20.40 -0.82 -34.70
C PRO A 282 19.72 -0.75 -36.08
N THR A 283 18.63 0.00 -36.20
CA THR A 283 18.11 0.43 -37.49
C THR A 283 19.11 1.40 -38.07
N THR A 284 20.11 0.87 -38.78
CA THR A 284 21.01 1.69 -39.58
C THR A 284 20.16 2.35 -40.65
N SER A 285 19.81 3.63 -40.48
CA SER A 285 19.36 4.41 -41.62
C SER A 285 20.55 4.45 -42.59
N PHE A 286 20.37 3.78 -43.72
CA PHE A 286 21.42 3.52 -44.71
C PHE A 286 22.15 4.80 -45.18
N PHE A 287 21.53 5.96 -45.00
CA PHE A 287 22.01 7.25 -45.49
C PHE A 287 22.95 8.01 -44.56
N MET A 288 22.93 7.80 -43.24
CA MET A 288 23.74 8.62 -42.31
C MET A 288 25.26 8.39 -42.41
N PRO A 289 25.77 7.15 -42.58
CA PRO A 289 27.20 6.92 -42.77
C PRO A 289 27.70 7.52 -44.09
N ILE A 290 26.87 7.49 -45.14
CA ILE A 290 27.19 7.99 -46.48
C ILE A 290 27.30 9.52 -46.46
N LEU A 291 26.37 10.21 -45.78
CA LEU A 291 26.40 11.67 -45.63
C LEU A 291 27.64 12.17 -44.88
N HIS A 292 28.05 11.46 -43.82
CA HIS A 292 29.28 11.78 -43.09
C HIS A 292 30.53 11.55 -43.95
N ALA A 293 30.61 10.41 -44.65
CA ALA A 293 31.73 10.11 -45.54
C ALA A 293 31.84 11.12 -46.70
N LEU A 294 30.72 11.56 -47.27
CA LEU A 294 30.72 12.59 -48.31
C LEU A 294 31.19 13.94 -47.75
N LYS A 295 30.74 14.35 -46.57
CA LYS A 295 31.16 15.61 -45.95
C LYS A 295 32.67 15.63 -45.68
N ASP A 296 33.22 14.54 -45.15
CA ASP A 296 34.66 14.44 -44.86
C ASP A 296 35.49 14.45 -46.15
N PHE A 297 35.02 13.79 -47.22
CA PHE A 297 35.67 13.81 -48.53
C PHE A 297 35.69 15.21 -49.17
N TRP A 298 34.59 15.96 -49.07
CA TRP A 298 34.50 17.33 -49.58
C TRP A 298 35.37 18.31 -48.77
N GLN A 299 35.45 18.14 -47.45
CA GLN A 299 36.27 19.00 -46.60
C GLN A 299 37.77 18.74 -46.80
N GLN A 300 38.17 17.48 -47.00
CA GLN A 300 39.57 17.10 -47.19
C GLN A 300 40.09 17.49 -48.60
N SER A 301 39.26 17.40 -49.64
CA SER A 301 39.63 17.84 -51.00
C SER A 301 39.78 19.37 -51.12
N TYR A 302 38.93 20.15 -50.44
CA TYR A 302 39.05 21.61 -50.39
C TYR A 302 40.37 22.08 -49.74
N LEU A 303 40.80 21.40 -48.68
CA LEU A 303 42.03 21.72 -47.94
C LEU A 303 43.29 21.46 -48.79
N ILE A 304 43.32 20.36 -49.56
CA ILE A 304 44.43 20.04 -50.46
C ILE A 304 44.56 21.08 -51.58
N MET A 305 43.44 21.55 -52.13
CA MET A 305 43.44 22.55 -53.21
C MET A 305 44.00 23.91 -52.75
N ILE A 306 43.71 24.33 -51.52
CA ILE A 306 44.27 25.56 -50.95
C ILE A 306 45.77 25.42 -50.76
N ILE A 307 46.22 24.28 -50.22
CA ILE A 307 47.66 24.04 -49.99
C ILE A 307 48.43 24.06 -51.31
N THR A 308 47.93 23.44 -52.38
CA THR A 308 48.61 23.44 -53.68
C THR A 308 48.70 24.83 -54.30
N LEU A 309 47.66 25.67 -54.19
CA LEU A 309 47.69 27.06 -54.65
C LEU A 309 48.68 27.93 -53.87
N VAL A 310 48.76 27.76 -52.55
CA VAL A 310 49.72 28.50 -51.71
C VAL A 310 51.16 28.08 -52.04
N VAL A 311 51.43 26.79 -52.19
CA VAL A 311 52.78 26.29 -52.55
C VAL A 311 53.18 26.76 -53.95
N ALA A 312 52.27 26.70 -54.93
CA ALA A 312 52.53 27.20 -56.28
C ALA A 312 52.79 28.71 -56.28
N GLY A 313 52.04 29.48 -55.49
CA GLY A 313 52.25 30.92 -55.32
C GLY A 313 53.60 31.25 -54.68
N ILE A 314 53.99 30.53 -53.63
CA ILE A 314 55.31 30.71 -52.98
C ILE A 314 56.44 30.36 -53.95
N LEU A 315 56.32 29.25 -54.70
CA LEU A 315 57.30 28.88 -55.72
C LEU A 315 57.41 29.94 -56.83
N ALA A 316 56.29 30.50 -57.29
CA ALA A 316 56.29 31.57 -58.28
C ALA A 316 56.99 32.84 -57.74
N ILE A 317 56.78 33.20 -56.47
CA ILE A 317 57.46 34.34 -55.82
C ILE A 317 58.96 34.09 -55.68
N ILE A 318 59.37 32.87 -55.30
CA ILE A 318 60.78 32.49 -55.19
C ILE A 318 61.46 32.58 -56.57
N VAL A 319 60.82 32.04 -57.61
CA VAL A 319 61.34 32.10 -58.98
C VAL A 319 61.43 33.54 -59.48
N LEU A 320 60.43 34.39 -59.21
CA LEU A 320 60.51 35.81 -59.56
C LEU A 320 61.68 36.51 -58.89
N LYS A 321 61.92 36.25 -57.59
CA LYS A 321 63.05 36.82 -56.83
C LYS A 321 64.43 36.35 -57.30
N ILE A 322 64.52 35.21 -57.98
CA ILE A 322 65.78 34.70 -58.54
C ILE A 322 66.08 35.36 -59.90
N ILE A 323 65.05 35.83 -60.61
CA ILE A 323 65.16 36.38 -61.97
C ILE A 323 65.29 37.91 -61.99
N THR A 324 64.82 38.62 -60.95
CA THR A 324 65.03 40.07 -60.75
C THR A 324 66.22 40.37 -59.84
#